data_AF-A0A934AMD4-F1
#
_entry.id   AF-A0A934AMD4-F1
#
_cell.length_a   1.000
_cell.length_b   1.000
_cell.length_c   1.000
_cell.angle_alpha   90.00
_cell.angle_beta   90.00
_cell.angle_gamma   90.00
#
_symmetry.space_group_name_H-M   'P 1'
#
loop_
_entity.id
_entity.type
_entity.pdbx_description
1 polymer ?
#
loop_
_entity_poly.entity_id
_entity_poly.type
_entity_poly.pdbx_seq_one_letter_code
_entity_poly.pdbx_strand_id
1 'polypeptide(L)'
;MELKLDRPIVFFDLETTGISFSEDRIVDVALLKRHPDGHEEIFESLVNPGISIPSEATAIHHITNEMVRDAPTFRVLAPKLLELFDGSDVGGFGVSRFDLPMIAGEFKRNGFLWSTEGRRVIDAMKIFHRMEPRTLGAALKFYCSKSLEGAHRASADAKASAEVFWAQLDRYPALPKDLPGLHEFCTSMDLKFVDPEGKFVWSKDNKACFNFGKYKLVPIETVAKRDPSYLMWLAGEKRSSTEVIDICTNALRGRYPDKKG
;
A
#
# COMPACT_ATOMS: atom_id res chain seq x y z
N MET A 1 17.76 23.62 -5.84
CA MET A 1 18.95 23.03 -5.17
C MET A 1 19.03 21.60 -5.65
N GLU A 2 20.10 21.25 -6.36
CA GLU A 2 20.30 19.91 -6.90
C GLU A 2 20.95 19.02 -5.83
N LEU A 3 20.41 17.81 -5.63
CA LEU A 3 21.00 16.83 -4.71
C LEU A 3 22.38 16.43 -5.27
N LYS A 4 23.45 16.72 -4.53
CA LYS A 4 24.80 16.25 -4.89
C LYS A 4 24.97 14.82 -4.38
N LEU A 5 25.21 13.88 -5.30
CA LEU A 5 25.53 12.51 -4.97
C LEU A 5 27.05 12.38 -4.78
N ASP A 6 27.48 11.72 -3.72
CA ASP A 6 28.88 11.37 -3.43
C ASP A 6 29.22 9.92 -3.86
N ARG A 7 28.21 9.10 -4.17
CA ARG A 7 28.28 7.80 -4.84
C ARG A 7 26.98 7.57 -5.64
N PRO A 8 26.92 6.61 -6.58
CA PRO A 8 25.71 6.36 -7.34
C PRO A 8 24.51 5.97 -6.47
N ILE A 9 23.29 6.16 -6.97
CA ILE A 9 22.05 5.67 -6.35
C ILE A 9 21.26 4.85 -7.37
N VAL A 10 20.75 3.70 -6.95
CA VAL A 10 19.88 2.84 -7.77
C VAL A 10 18.45 2.98 -7.28
N PHE A 11 17.59 3.51 -8.15
CA PHE A 11 16.14 3.40 -7.99
C PHE A 11 15.68 2.10 -8.63
N PHE A 12 14.81 1.35 -7.96
CA PHE A 12 14.32 0.10 -8.52
C PHE A 12 12.92 -0.25 -8.02
N ASP A 13 12.24 -1.07 -8.81
CA ASP A 13 10.87 -1.55 -8.59
C ASP A 13 10.77 -3.00 -9.07
N LEU A 14 9.91 -3.79 -8.45
CA LEU A 14 9.76 -5.22 -8.72
C LEU A 14 8.29 -5.60 -8.91
N GLU A 15 8.05 -6.47 -9.89
CA GLU A 15 6.80 -7.24 -9.94
C GLU A 15 7.04 -8.67 -9.47
N THR A 16 6.06 -9.24 -8.79
CA THR A 16 6.23 -10.51 -8.08
C THR A 16 5.00 -11.40 -8.19
N THR A 17 5.18 -12.70 -7.93
CA THR A 17 4.08 -13.66 -7.87
C THR A 17 3.13 -13.44 -6.67
N GLY A 18 3.51 -12.60 -5.72
CA GLY A 18 2.77 -12.34 -4.49
C GLY A 18 3.62 -11.56 -3.47
N ILE A 19 3.11 -11.42 -2.25
CA ILE A 19 3.70 -10.52 -1.23
C ILE A 19 4.56 -11.22 -0.16
N SER A 20 4.77 -12.52 -0.25
CA SER A 20 5.54 -13.31 0.70
C SER A 20 7.03 -13.34 0.36
N PHE A 21 7.88 -12.75 1.21
CA PHE A 21 9.33 -12.76 1.00
C PHE A 21 9.96 -14.17 1.03
N SER A 22 9.29 -15.16 1.63
CA SER A 22 9.82 -16.54 1.69
C SER A 22 9.35 -17.41 0.53
N GLU A 23 8.12 -17.20 0.04
CA GLU A 23 7.47 -18.10 -0.93
C GLU A 23 7.38 -17.52 -2.33
N ASP A 24 7.21 -16.21 -2.48
CA ASP A 24 6.99 -15.58 -3.79
C ASP A 24 8.31 -15.34 -4.53
N ARG A 25 8.19 -15.02 -5.82
CA ARG A 25 9.32 -14.84 -6.74
C ARG A 25 9.15 -13.55 -7.53
N ILE A 26 10.28 -12.97 -7.94
CA ILE A 26 10.33 -11.82 -8.83
C ILE A 26 10.01 -12.28 -10.25
N VAL A 27 9.13 -11.56 -10.93
CA VAL A 27 8.72 -11.81 -12.33
C VAL A 27 9.12 -10.67 -13.28
N ASP A 28 9.43 -9.49 -12.74
CA ASP A 28 10.01 -8.36 -13.48
C ASP A 28 10.89 -7.54 -12.55
N VAL A 29 11.93 -6.93 -13.10
CA VAL A 29 12.87 -6.09 -12.36
C VAL A 29 13.31 -4.91 -13.23
N ALA A 30 13.12 -3.70 -12.70
CA ALA A 30 13.52 -2.46 -13.35
C ALA A 30 14.42 -1.64 -12.41
N LEU A 31 15.57 -1.19 -12.92
CA LEU A 31 16.57 -0.39 -12.21
C LEU A 31 16.90 0.86 -13.03
N LEU A 32 17.00 1.99 -12.35
CA LEU A 32 17.64 3.22 -12.84
C LEU A 32 18.80 3.57 -11.89
N LYS A 33 20.03 3.47 -12.39
CA LYS A 33 21.23 3.87 -11.66
C LYS A 33 21.64 5.28 -12.08
N ARG A 34 21.65 6.22 -11.14
CA ARG A 34 22.12 7.59 -11.36
C ARG A 34 23.48 7.81 -10.70
N HIS A 35 24.44 8.31 -11.46
CA HIS A 35 25.81 8.57 -11.02
C HIS A 35 26.00 10.00 -10.49
N PRO A 36 27.10 10.28 -9.75
CA PRO A 36 27.45 11.62 -9.27
C PRO A 36 27.56 12.71 -10.33
N ASP A 37 27.95 12.34 -11.55
CA ASP A 37 28.04 13.25 -12.70
C ASP A 37 26.68 13.49 -13.40
N GLY A 38 25.62 12.83 -12.92
CA GLY A 38 24.27 12.92 -13.47
C GLY A 38 23.96 11.92 -14.59
N HIS A 39 24.92 11.08 -15.00
CA HIS A 39 24.67 10.00 -15.96
C HIS A 39 23.70 8.96 -15.39
N GLU A 40 22.83 8.41 -16.25
CA GLU A 40 21.84 7.41 -15.89
C GLU A 40 21.99 6.14 -16.73
N GLU A 41 21.91 4.98 -16.07
CA GLU A 41 21.83 3.67 -16.70
C GLU A 41 20.49 3.03 -16.34
N ILE A 42 19.79 2.48 -17.33
CA ILE A 42 18.52 1.78 -17.14
C ILE A 42 18.74 0.29 -17.44
N PHE A 43 18.21 -0.56 -16.57
CA PHE A 43 18.15 -2.00 -16.76
C PHE A 43 16.73 -2.49 -16.48
N GLU A 44 16.16 -3.24 -17.41
CA GLU A 44 14.82 -3.82 -17.30
C GLU A 44 14.87 -5.27 -17.80
N SER A 45 14.23 -6.18 -17.08
CA SER A 45 14.13 -7.57 -17.51
C SER A 45 12.95 -8.28 -16.84
N LEU A 46 12.12 -8.92 -17.66
CA LEU A 46 11.28 -10.00 -17.18
C LEU A 46 12.17 -11.10 -16.58
N VAL A 47 11.62 -11.79 -15.59
CA VAL A 47 12.30 -12.85 -14.84
C VAL A 47 11.44 -14.10 -14.89
N ASN A 48 12.02 -15.23 -15.31
CA ASN A 48 11.36 -16.52 -15.13
C ASN A 48 11.41 -16.91 -13.63
N PRO A 49 10.28 -16.94 -12.92
CA PRO A 49 10.26 -17.19 -11.48
C PRO A 49 10.46 -18.68 -11.13
N GLY A 50 10.42 -19.58 -12.13
CA GLY A 50 10.49 -21.03 -11.91
C GLY A 50 9.25 -21.64 -11.23
N ILE A 51 8.19 -20.84 -11.03
CA ILE A 51 6.89 -21.23 -10.46
C ILE A 51 5.76 -20.60 -11.28
N SER A 52 4.54 -21.12 -11.16
CA SER A 52 3.38 -20.50 -11.82
C SER A 52 3.04 -19.15 -11.18
N ILE A 53 2.85 -18.11 -12.00
CA ILE A 53 2.34 -16.81 -11.58
C ILE A 53 0.83 -16.95 -11.27
N PRO A 54 0.37 -16.61 -10.04
CA PRO A 54 -1.05 -16.59 -9.70
C PRO A 54 -1.86 -15.62 -10.57
N SER A 55 -3.13 -15.94 -10.80
CA SER A 55 -4.03 -15.10 -11.59
C SER A 55 -4.26 -13.72 -10.97
N GLU A 56 -4.24 -13.63 -9.64
CA GLU A 56 -4.41 -12.41 -8.87
C GLU A 56 -3.24 -11.46 -9.08
N ALA A 57 -2.01 -12.00 -9.13
CA ALA A 57 -0.80 -11.23 -9.45
C ALA A 57 -0.84 -10.78 -10.92
N THR A 58 -1.18 -11.69 -11.83
CA THR A 58 -1.38 -11.39 -13.26
C THR A 58 -2.42 -10.30 -13.48
N ALA A 59 -3.51 -10.27 -12.70
CA ALA A 59 -4.54 -9.24 -12.80
C ALA A 59 -4.06 -7.84 -12.37
N ILE A 60 -2.99 -7.76 -11.57
CA ILE A 60 -2.39 -6.51 -11.10
C ILE A 60 -1.33 -6.00 -12.08
N HIS A 61 -0.31 -6.81 -12.37
CA HIS A 61 0.87 -6.38 -13.14
C HIS A 61 0.81 -6.82 -14.62
N HIS A 62 -0.20 -7.60 -15.01
CA HIS A 62 -0.44 -8.04 -16.40
C HIS A 62 0.65 -8.90 -17.04
N ILE A 63 1.55 -9.48 -16.24
CA ILE A 63 2.61 -10.40 -16.70
C ILE A 63 2.09 -11.83 -16.59
N THR A 64 2.09 -12.56 -17.70
CA THR A 64 1.59 -13.93 -17.74
C THR A 64 2.73 -14.96 -17.69
N ASN A 65 2.38 -16.22 -17.40
CA ASN A 65 3.34 -17.33 -17.43
C ASN A 65 4.01 -17.50 -18.80
N GLU A 66 3.29 -17.20 -19.88
CA GLU A 66 3.79 -17.28 -21.25
C GLU A 66 4.85 -16.20 -21.54
N MET A 67 4.70 -15.00 -20.98
CA MET A 67 5.64 -13.89 -21.16
C MET A 67 7.00 -14.18 -20.52
N VAL A 68 7.00 -14.83 -19.35
CA VAL A 68 8.22 -15.12 -18.59
C VAL A 68 8.84 -16.48 -18.90
N ARG A 69 8.18 -17.32 -19.70
CA ARG A 69 8.62 -18.70 -19.97
C ARG A 69 10.06 -18.77 -20.47
N ASP A 70 10.40 -17.89 -21.41
CA ASP A 70 11.71 -17.85 -22.08
C ASP A 70 12.61 -16.73 -21.52
N ALA A 71 12.15 -16.03 -20.47
CA ALA A 71 12.92 -15.01 -19.78
C ALA A 71 14.05 -15.63 -18.92
N PRO A 72 15.14 -14.89 -18.63
CA PRO A 72 16.19 -15.37 -17.74
C PRO A 72 15.65 -15.61 -16.32
N THR A 73 16.16 -16.64 -15.65
CA THR A 73 15.86 -16.83 -14.22
C THR A 73 16.60 -15.79 -13.39
N PHE A 74 16.14 -15.54 -12.16
CA PHE A 74 16.83 -14.60 -11.27
C PHE A 74 18.31 -14.98 -11.06
N ARG A 75 18.63 -16.29 -10.98
CA ARG A 75 20.00 -16.78 -10.87
C ARG A 75 20.91 -16.32 -12.02
N VAL A 76 20.36 -16.25 -13.24
CA VAL A 76 21.09 -15.79 -14.42
C VAL A 76 21.32 -14.28 -14.37
N LEU A 77 20.35 -13.51 -13.89
CA LEU A 77 20.44 -12.06 -13.77
C LEU A 77 21.27 -11.59 -12.56
N ALA A 78 21.35 -12.39 -11.51
CA ALA A 78 21.93 -11.99 -10.22
C ALA A 78 23.34 -11.40 -10.32
N PRO A 79 24.30 -11.95 -11.09
CA PRO A 79 25.61 -11.33 -11.25
C PRO A 79 25.55 -9.90 -11.82
N LYS A 80 24.68 -9.65 -12.80
CA LYS A 80 24.51 -8.32 -13.40
C LYS A 80 23.84 -7.35 -12.44
N LEU A 81 22.82 -7.81 -11.70
CA LEU A 81 22.15 -7.00 -10.69
C LEU A 81 23.12 -6.62 -9.56
N LEU A 82 23.98 -7.54 -9.10
CA LEU A 82 25.02 -7.24 -8.11
C LEU A 82 25.96 -6.14 -8.60
N GLU A 83 26.42 -6.20 -9.85
CA GLU A 83 27.25 -5.16 -10.48
C GLU A 83 26.54 -3.80 -10.51
N LEU A 84 25.25 -3.79 -10.90
CA LEU A 84 24.45 -2.56 -10.94
C LEU A 84 24.28 -1.96 -9.55
N PHE A 85 24.00 -2.77 -8.53
CA PHE A 85 23.92 -2.29 -7.16
C PHE A 85 25.29 -1.92 -6.60
N ASP A 86 26.42 -2.46 -7.07
CA ASP A 86 27.70 -2.25 -6.42
C ASP A 86 28.06 -0.77 -6.26
N GLY A 87 28.67 -0.45 -5.11
CA GLY A 87 29.05 0.91 -4.72
C GLY A 87 27.92 1.93 -4.60
N SER A 88 26.65 1.52 -4.70
CA SER A 88 25.52 2.44 -4.83
C SER A 88 24.67 2.53 -3.55
N ASP A 89 24.00 3.66 -3.34
CA ASP A 89 22.83 3.70 -2.47
C ASP A 89 21.60 3.15 -3.19
N VAL A 90 20.50 3.01 -2.47
CA VAL A 90 19.25 2.47 -3.01
C VAL A 90 18.08 3.41 -2.73
N GLY A 91 17.16 3.49 -3.68
CA GLY A 91 15.95 4.30 -3.58
C GLY A 91 14.77 3.69 -4.30
N GLY A 92 13.59 4.27 -4.09
CA GLY A 92 12.33 3.84 -4.69
C GLY A 92 11.13 4.40 -3.94
N PHE A 93 9.91 4.02 -4.32
CA PHE A 93 8.68 4.48 -3.68
C PHE A 93 8.05 3.34 -2.85
N GLY A 94 8.23 3.35 -1.53
CA GLY A 94 7.80 2.23 -0.67
C GLY A 94 8.83 1.09 -0.59
N VAL A 95 9.99 1.28 -1.22
CA VAL A 95 11.09 0.32 -1.38
C VAL A 95 11.54 -0.33 -0.06
N SER A 96 11.47 0.41 1.06
CA SER A 96 11.87 -0.11 2.37
C SER A 96 10.99 -1.25 2.86
N ARG A 97 9.71 -1.25 2.46
CA ARG A 97 8.71 -2.15 2.99
C ARG A 97 8.64 -3.45 2.20
N PHE A 98 8.92 -3.40 0.90
CA PHE A 98 8.65 -4.51 0.00
C PHE A 98 9.85 -4.89 -0.86
N ASP A 99 10.31 -4.01 -1.75
CA ASP A 99 11.29 -4.35 -2.77
C ASP A 99 12.65 -4.74 -2.20
N LEU A 100 13.12 -4.01 -1.18
CA LEU A 100 14.37 -4.32 -0.47
C LEU A 100 14.38 -5.72 0.16
N PRO A 101 13.43 -6.09 1.05
CA PRO A 101 13.40 -7.44 1.60
C PRO A 101 13.14 -8.51 0.54
N MET A 102 12.36 -8.19 -0.51
CA MET A 102 12.08 -9.11 -1.61
C MET A 102 13.33 -9.47 -2.41
N ILE A 103 14.08 -8.48 -2.92
CA ILE A 103 15.28 -8.73 -3.72
C ILE A 103 16.41 -9.34 -2.89
N ALA A 104 16.56 -8.94 -1.62
CA ALA A 104 17.52 -9.57 -0.71
C ALA A 104 17.19 -11.05 -0.48
N GLY A 105 15.92 -11.39 -0.29
CA GLY A 105 15.45 -12.76 -0.20
C GLY A 105 15.76 -13.56 -1.46
N GLU A 106 15.55 -12.96 -2.64
CA GLU A 106 15.76 -13.63 -3.92
C GLU A 106 17.25 -13.83 -4.25
N PHE A 107 18.12 -12.88 -3.92
CA PHE A 107 19.58 -13.08 -3.96
C PHE A 107 20.00 -14.25 -3.07
N LYS A 108 19.56 -14.24 -1.81
CA LYS A 108 19.89 -15.29 -0.84
C LYS A 108 19.42 -16.67 -1.32
N ARG A 109 18.20 -16.76 -1.86
CA ARG A 109 17.62 -18.00 -2.41
C ARG A 109 18.47 -18.57 -3.54
N ASN A 110 19.06 -17.71 -4.35
CA ASN A 110 19.89 -18.10 -5.50
C ASN A 110 21.39 -18.24 -5.14
N GLY A 111 21.74 -18.17 -3.86
CA GLY A 111 23.11 -18.39 -3.37
C GLY A 111 24.02 -17.16 -3.45
N PHE A 112 23.45 -15.97 -3.61
CA PHE A 112 24.19 -14.71 -3.65
C PHE A 112 24.03 -13.94 -2.33
N LEU A 113 25.06 -13.18 -1.97
CA LEU A 113 25.02 -12.28 -0.82
C LEU A 113 24.74 -10.86 -1.30
N TRP A 114 23.63 -10.29 -0.84
CA TRP A 114 23.32 -8.89 -1.04
C TRP A 114 22.56 -8.35 0.16
N SER A 115 22.90 -7.13 0.59
CA SER A 115 22.23 -6.46 1.70
C SER A 115 22.31 -4.94 1.54
N THR A 116 21.53 -4.24 2.35
CA THR A 116 21.56 -2.78 2.47
C THR A 116 22.65 -2.27 3.42
N GLU A 117 23.49 -3.16 3.95
CA GLU A 117 24.56 -2.77 4.87
C GLU A 117 25.55 -1.81 4.18
N GLY A 118 25.85 -0.70 4.84
CA GLY A 118 26.72 0.36 4.30
C GLY A 118 26.09 1.24 3.19
N ARG A 119 24.80 1.05 2.90
CA ARG A 119 24.05 1.81 1.87
C ARG A 119 23.01 2.72 2.52
N ARG A 120 22.82 3.91 1.97
CA ARG A 120 21.68 4.78 2.31
C ARG A 120 20.44 4.27 1.58
N VAL A 121 19.31 4.31 2.27
CA VAL A 121 18.01 3.92 1.71
C VAL A 121 17.13 5.16 1.60
N ILE A 122 16.81 5.57 0.38
CA ILE A 122 16.02 6.76 0.08
C ILE A 122 14.62 6.35 -0.39
N ASP A 123 13.67 6.35 0.54
CA ASP A 123 12.29 5.95 0.28
C ASP A 123 11.40 7.18 0.02
N ALA A 124 11.04 7.38 -1.24
CA ALA A 124 10.24 8.51 -1.69
C ALA A 124 8.84 8.53 -1.05
N MET A 125 8.25 7.37 -0.72
CA MET A 125 6.96 7.31 -0.05
C MET A 125 7.04 7.87 1.37
N LYS A 126 8.14 7.60 2.09
CA LYS A 126 8.37 8.17 3.43
C LYS A 126 8.56 9.68 3.37
N ILE A 127 9.22 10.19 2.33
CA ILE A 127 9.36 11.64 2.10
C ILE A 127 7.98 12.23 1.85
N PHE A 128 7.21 11.68 0.90
CA PHE A 128 5.86 12.14 0.57
C PHE A 128 4.97 12.22 1.81
N HIS A 129 4.88 11.16 2.61
CA HIS A 129 4.04 11.16 3.81
C HIS A 129 4.48 12.17 4.90
N ARG A 130 5.77 12.51 4.95
CA ARG A 130 6.28 13.52 5.91
C ARG A 130 6.03 14.94 5.42
N MET A 131 6.15 15.17 4.12
CA MET A 131 6.02 16.49 3.51
C MET A 131 4.57 16.87 3.21
N GLU A 132 3.70 15.88 2.99
CA GLU A 132 2.28 16.05 2.65
C GLU A 132 1.35 15.45 3.75
N PRO A 133 1.34 16.02 4.97
CA PRO A 133 0.57 15.49 6.08
C PRO A 133 -0.94 15.68 5.90
N ARG A 134 -1.73 14.66 6.27
CA ARG A 134 -3.22 14.71 6.23
C ARG A 134 -3.78 15.36 7.50
N THR A 135 -3.53 16.64 7.68
CA THR A 135 -4.03 17.43 8.82
C THR A 135 -4.89 18.60 8.35
N LEU A 136 -5.75 19.13 9.23
CA LEU A 136 -6.56 20.31 8.90
C LEU A 136 -5.69 21.52 8.52
N GLY A 137 -4.57 21.75 9.23
CA GLY A 137 -3.64 22.82 8.89
C GLY A 137 -3.01 22.67 7.51
N ALA A 138 -2.66 21.43 7.12
CA ALA A 138 -2.14 21.15 5.78
C ALA A 138 -3.21 21.33 4.70
N ALA A 139 -4.44 20.89 4.94
CA ALA A 139 -5.56 21.12 4.04
C ALA A 139 -5.84 22.62 3.87
N LEU A 140 -5.87 23.39 4.95
CA LEU A 140 -6.07 24.84 4.92
C LEU A 140 -4.95 25.54 4.14
N LYS A 141 -3.70 25.11 4.30
CA LYS A 141 -2.57 25.62 3.52
C LYS A 141 -2.72 25.29 2.03
N PHE A 142 -3.08 24.05 1.70
CA PHE A 142 -3.20 23.59 0.32
C PHE A 142 -4.36 24.24 -0.44
N TYR A 143 -5.55 24.29 0.17
CA TYR A 143 -6.76 24.80 -0.49
C TYR A 143 -6.90 26.32 -0.38
N CYS A 144 -6.45 26.93 0.71
CA CYS A 144 -6.72 28.34 1.02
C CYS A 144 -5.45 29.20 1.11
N SER A 145 -4.24 28.62 0.96
CA SER A 145 -2.95 29.32 1.15
C SER A 145 -2.80 29.99 2.53
N LYS A 146 -3.44 29.44 3.57
CA LYS A 146 -3.43 29.97 4.95
C LYS A 146 -2.77 29.02 5.94
N SER A 147 -2.25 29.57 7.03
CA SER A 147 -1.80 28.78 8.18
C SER A 147 -2.90 28.71 9.24
N LEU A 148 -3.02 27.59 9.94
CA LEU A 148 -4.00 27.43 11.01
C LEU A 148 -3.50 28.12 12.28
N GLU A 149 -4.05 29.30 12.58
CA GLU A 149 -3.78 30.04 13.81
C GLU A 149 -4.75 29.61 14.93
N GLY A 150 -4.26 29.46 16.16
CA GLY A 150 -5.09 29.07 17.30
C GLY A 150 -5.61 27.63 17.26
N ALA A 151 -4.88 26.73 16.59
CA ALA A 151 -5.17 25.30 16.53
C ALA A 151 -5.54 24.72 17.90
N HIS A 152 -6.47 23.76 17.92
CA HIS A 152 -7.07 23.14 19.11
C HIS A 152 -8.07 24.01 19.88
N ARG A 153 -8.37 25.23 19.40
CA ARG A 153 -9.62 25.89 19.76
C ARG A 153 -10.70 25.41 18.80
N ALA A 154 -11.74 24.79 19.34
CA ALA A 154 -12.83 24.22 18.54
C ALA A 154 -13.44 25.21 17.52
N SER A 155 -13.54 26.49 17.86
CA SER A 155 -14.04 27.53 16.94
C SER A 155 -13.08 27.86 15.79
N ALA A 156 -11.77 27.85 16.04
CA ALA A 156 -10.77 28.07 15.00
C ALA A 156 -10.74 26.89 14.02
N ASP A 157 -10.79 25.66 14.55
CA ASP A 157 -10.81 24.43 13.76
C ASP A 157 -12.10 24.30 12.93
N ALA A 158 -13.26 24.64 13.51
CA ALA A 158 -14.53 24.65 12.78
C ALA A 158 -14.51 25.66 11.62
N LYS A 159 -13.98 26.87 11.85
CA LYS A 159 -13.88 27.90 10.79
C LYS A 159 -12.94 27.46 9.68
N ALA A 160 -11.75 26.96 10.02
CA ALA A 160 -10.80 26.43 9.05
C ALA A 160 -11.40 25.27 8.24
N SER A 161 -12.17 24.39 8.88
CA SER A 161 -12.85 23.28 8.20
C SER A 161 -13.87 23.78 7.17
N ALA A 162 -14.66 24.79 7.53
CA ALA A 162 -15.60 25.42 6.60
C ALA A 162 -14.87 26.08 5.41
N GLU A 163 -13.78 26.81 5.66
CA GLU A 163 -12.98 27.43 4.59
C GLU A 163 -12.41 26.40 3.61
N VAL A 164 -11.87 25.29 4.13
CA VAL A 164 -11.40 24.17 3.31
C VAL A 164 -12.53 23.60 2.46
N PHE A 165 -13.70 23.34 3.06
CA PHE A 165 -14.86 22.79 2.36
C PHE A 165 -15.29 23.68 1.17
N TRP A 166 -15.44 24.99 1.38
CA TRP A 166 -15.81 25.89 0.29
C TRP A 166 -14.76 25.91 -0.82
N ALA A 167 -13.47 25.96 -0.47
CA ALA A 167 -12.38 25.91 -1.45
C ALA A 167 -12.33 24.57 -2.22
N GLN A 168 -12.75 23.46 -1.61
CA GLN A 168 -12.89 22.17 -2.31
C GLN A 168 -14.00 22.22 -3.36
N LEU A 169 -15.16 22.82 -3.05
CA LEU A 169 -16.25 22.99 -4.02
C LEU A 169 -15.82 23.85 -5.21
N ASP A 170 -15.04 24.91 -4.98
CA ASP A 170 -14.50 25.75 -6.04
C ASP A 170 -13.48 25.01 -6.91
N ARG A 171 -12.61 24.20 -6.27
CA ARG A 171 -11.52 23.48 -6.96
C ARG A 171 -12.01 22.26 -7.75
N TYR A 172 -13.05 21.59 -7.30
CA TYR A 172 -13.50 20.32 -7.87
C TYR A 172 -14.90 20.43 -8.47
N PRO A 173 -15.01 20.75 -9.77
CA PRO A 173 -16.30 20.88 -10.46
C PRO A 173 -17.15 19.60 -10.46
N ALA A 174 -16.53 18.44 -10.23
CA ALA A 174 -17.19 17.14 -10.16
C ALA A 174 -17.89 16.87 -8.83
N LEU A 175 -17.67 17.68 -7.79
CA LEU A 175 -18.39 17.53 -6.53
C LEU A 175 -19.87 17.89 -6.71
N PRO A 176 -20.79 17.15 -6.07
CA PRO A 176 -22.19 17.54 -6.01
C PRO A 176 -22.35 18.96 -5.45
N LYS A 177 -23.32 19.72 -5.97
CA LYS A 177 -23.58 21.11 -5.56
C LYS A 177 -24.74 21.25 -4.60
N ASP A 178 -25.24 20.14 -4.07
CA ASP A 178 -26.30 20.06 -3.09
C ASP A 178 -25.87 19.19 -1.90
N LEU A 179 -26.45 19.48 -0.73
CA LEU A 179 -26.08 18.80 0.52
C LEU A 179 -26.38 17.29 0.50
N PRO A 180 -27.51 16.80 -0.05
CA PRO A 180 -27.74 15.36 -0.18
C PRO A 180 -26.68 14.65 -1.02
N GLY A 181 -26.32 15.19 -2.18
CA GLY A 181 -25.29 14.63 -3.05
C GLY A 181 -23.92 14.65 -2.39
N LEU A 182 -23.57 15.74 -1.68
CA LEU A 182 -22.32 15.83 -0.92
C LEU A 182 -22.29 14.84 0.25
N HIS A 183 -23.42 14.66 0.94
CA HIS A 183 -23.54 13.67 2.00
C HIS A 183 -23.30 12.26 1.44
N GLU A 184 -23.99 11.89 0.36
CA GLU A 184 -23.79 10.61 -0.32
C GLU A 184 -22.35 10.46 -0.83
N PHE A 185 -21.73 11.51 -1.36
CA PHE A 185 -20.34 11.45 -1.79
C PHE A 185 -19.39 11.10 -0.63
N CYS A 186 -19.62 11.69 0.54
CA CYS A 186 -18.84 11.40 1.75
C CYS A 186 -19.13 10.01 2.32
N THR A 187 -20.40 9.59 2.35
CA THR A 187 -20.82 8.33 2.98
C THR A 187 -20.81 7.13 2.04
N SER A 188 -20.75 7.30 0.72
CA SER A 188 -20.73 6.19 -0.25
C SER A 188 -19.50 5.29 -0.11
N MET A 189 -18.41 5.81 0.45
CA MET A 189 -17.26 5.00 0.88
C MET A 189 -17.58 4.20 2.15
N ASP A 190 -18.38 4.75 3.05
CA ASP A 190 -18.83 4.12 4.30
C ASP A 190 -19.97 3.11 4.09
N LEU A 191 -20.80 3.26 3.05
CA LEU A 191 -21.84 2.28 2.65
C LEU A 191 -21.26 0.91 2.24
N LYS A 192 -19.93 0.86 2.02
CA LYS A 192 -19.19 -0.38 1.86
C LYS A 192 -18.82 -0.98 3.20
N PHE A 193 -18.63 -0.22 4.26
CA PHE A 193 -18.22 -0.75 5.56
C PHE A 193 -19.39 -1.32 6.34
N VAL A 194 -19.11 -2.36 7.12
CA VAL A 194 -20.09 -2.98 8.05
C VAL A 194 -19.97 -2.35 9.43
N ASP A 195 -18.80 -1.80 9.76
CA ASP A 195 -18.49 -1.14 11.02
C ASP A 195 -17.81 0.22 10.78
N PRO A 196 -17.92 1.17 11.74
CA PRO A 196 -17.32 2.50 11.64
C PRO A 196 -15.80 2.55 11.58
N GLU A 197 -15.09 1.49 12.00
CA GLU A 197 -13.62 1.42 11.89
C GLU A 197 -13.16 0.90 10.52
N GLY A 198 -14.09 0.50 9.66
CA GLY A 198 -13.81 -0.06 8.34
C GLY A 198 -13.06 -1.39 8.41
N LYS A 199 -13.20 -2.15 9.50
CA LYS A 199 -12.57 -3.48 9.69
C LYS A 199 -13.26 -4.53 8.84
N PHE A 200 -14.52 -4.32 8.53
CA PHE A 200 -15.38 -5.17 7.75
C PHE A 200 -16.03 -4.38 6.61
N VAL A 201 -16.24 -5.04 5.49
CA VAL A 201 -16.78 -4.47 4.26
C VAL A 201 -17.82 -5.40 3.64
N TRP A 202 -18.91 -4.86 3.11
CA TRP A 202 -19.89 -5.57 2.30
C TRP A 202 -19.28 -5.96 0.95
N SER A 203 -19.33 -7.25 0.62
CA SER A 203 -19.07 -7.74 -0.73
C SER A 203 -20.19 -7.35 -1.69
N LYS A 204 -19.97 -7.59 -3.00
CA LYS A 204 -21.01 -7.42 -4.03
C LYS A 204 -22.24 -8.31 -3.79
N ASP A 205 -22.04 -9.45 -3.12
CA ASP A 205 -23.10 -10.40 -2.77
C ASP A 205 -23.69 -10.11 -1.37
N ASN A 206 -23.51 -8.90 -0.85
CA ASN A 206 -23.98 -8.45 0.47
C ASN A 206 -23.49 -9.31 1.64
N LYS A 207 -22.32 -9.95 1.50
CA LYS A 207 -21.68 -10.67 2.62
C LYS A 207 -20.70 -9.75 3.33
N ALA A 208 -20.73 -9.74 4.66
CA ALA A 208 -19.72 -9.06 5.45
C ALA A 208 -18.38 -9.81 5.34
N CYS A 209 -17.34 -9.11 4.87
CA CYS A 209 -15.98 -9.60 4.68
C CYS A 209 -15.00 -8.80 5.54
N PHE A 210 -13.85 -9.36 5.87
CA PHE A 210 -12.76 -8.57 6.46
C PHE A 210 -12.22 -7.57 5.44
N ASN A 211 -11.82 -6.38 5.89
CA ASN A 211 -11.21 -5.36 5.04
C ASN A 211 -9.68 -5.22 5.28
N PHE A 212 -9.10 -6.09 6.10
CA PHE A 212 -7.69 -6.04 6.49
C PHE A 212 -7.11 -7.43 6.83
N GLY A 213 -5.77 -7.48 6.95
CA GLY A 213 -5.03 -8.67 7.37
C GLY A 213 -5.04 -9.79 6.34
N LYS A 214 -4.60 -10.99 6.76
CA LYS A 214 -4.48 -12.18 5.90
C LYS A 214 -5.81 -12.68 5.31
N TYR A 215 -6.93 -12.21 5.85
CA TYR A 215 -8.28 -12.56 5.40
C TYR A 215 -9.00 -11.40 4.70
N LYS A 216 -8.28 -10.37 4.24
CA LYS A 216 -8.89 -9.25 3.50
C LYS A 216 -9.74 -9.77 2.32
N LEU A 217 -10.96 -9.23 2.21
CA LEU A 217 -12.05 -9.61 1.30
C LEU A 217 -12.64 -11.03 1.50
N VAL A 218 -12.19 -11.79 2.50
CA VAL A 218 -12.77 -13.10 2.83
C VAL A 218 -14.00 -12.92 3.73
N PRO A 219 -15.13 -13.62 3.46
CA PRO A 219 -16.33 -13.54 4.29
C PRO A 219 -16.07 -13.93 5.74
N ILE A 220 -16.69 -13.20 6.67
CA ILE A 220 -16.62 -13.46 8.11
C ILE A 220 -17.07 -14.90 8.42
N GLU A 221 -18.12 -15.37 7.74
CA GLU A 221 -18.62 -16.75 7.86
C GLU A 221 -17.58 -17.82 7.52
N THR A 222 -16.71 -17.55 6.54
CA THR A 222 -15.67 -18.48 6.10
C THR A 222 -14.57 -18.54 7.14
N VAL A 223 -14.15 -17.37 7.66
CA VAL A 223 -13.12 -17.28 8.70
C VAL A 223 -13.62 -17.87 10.02
N ALA A 224 -14.88 -17.65 10.40
CA ALA A 224 -15.46 -18.24 11.62
C ALA A 224 -15.39 -19.78 11.63
N LYS A 225 -15.53 -20.42 10.45
CA LYS A 225 -15.42 -21.87 10.31
C LYS A 225 -13.98 -22.36 10.21
N ARG A 226 -13.11 -21.61 9.54
CA ARG A 226 -11.74 -22.04 9.21
C ARG A 226 -10.70 -21.66 10.26
N ASP A 227 -10.83 -20.48 10.86
CA ASP A 227 -9.89 -19.91 11.84
C ASP A 227 -10.66 -19.03 12.86
N PRO A 228 -11.46 -19.62 13.75
CA PRO A 228 -12.20 -18.87 14.78
C PRO A 228 -11.28 -18.09 15.72
N SER A 229 -10.02 -18.52 15.87
CA SER A 229 -9.03 -17.84 16.72
C SER A 229 -8.77 -16.40 16.26
N TYR A 230 -8.88 -16.13 14.95
CA TYR A 230 -8.71 -14.80 14.39
C TYR A 230 -9.82 -13.83 14.84
N LEU A 231 -11.06 -14.32 14.96
CA LEU A 231 -12.19 -13.54 15.47
C LEU A 231 -12.09 -13.33 16.99
N MET A 232 -11.61 -14.35 17.73
CA MET A 232 -11.38 -14.23 19.18
C MET A 232 -10.28 -13.20 19.48
N TRP A 233 -9.20 -13.20 18.69
CA TRP A 233 -8.15 -12.20 18.79
C TRP A 233 -8.71 -10.79 18.58
N LEU A 234 -9.46 -10.58 17.49
CA LEU A 234 -10.00 -9.26 17.16
C LEU A 234 -11.02 -8.77 18.20
N ALA A 235 -11.84 -9.67 18.74
CA ALA A 235 -12.77 -9.38 19.83
C ALA A 235 -12.07 -9.07 21.16
N GLY A 236 -10.87 -9.64 21.39
CA GLY A 236 -10.06 -9.40 22.58
C GLY A 236 -9.11 -8.20 22.48
N GLU A 237 -9.04 -7.55 21.32
CA GLU A 237 -8.13 -6.43 21.09
C GLU A 237 -8.65 -5.18 21.79
N LYS A 238 -7.85 -4.62 22.72
CA LYS A 238 -8.24 -3.47 23.57
C LYS A 238 -8.63 -2.20 22.80
N ARG A 239 -8.31 -2.13 21.51
CA ARG A 239 -8.57 -0.98 20.63
C ARG A 239 -9.80 -1.17 19.74
N SER A 240 -10.39 -2.35 19.68
CA SER A 240 -11.60 -2.61 18.92
C SER A 240 -12.81 -1.95 19.59
N SER A 241 -13.66 -1.32 18.79
CA SER A 241 -14.96 -0.81 19.23
C SER A 241 -15.90 -1.94 19.62
N THR A 242 -16.92 -1.60 20.39
CA THR A 242 -18.00 -2.51 20.77
C THR A 242 -18.65 -3.16 19.56
N GLU A 243 -18.81 -2.43 18.45
CA GLU A 243 -19.44 -2.95 17.22
C GLU A 243 -18.59 -4.01 16.54
N VAL A 244 -17.26 -3.79 16.42
CA VAL A 244 -16.32 -4.80 15.91
C VAL A 244 -16.33 -6.05 16.80
N ILE A 245 -16.31 -5.86 18.13
CA ILE A 245 -16.36 -6.96 19.10
C ILE A 245 -17.66 -7.75 18.98
N ASP A 246 -18.80 -7.08 18.82
CA ASP A 246 -20.11 -7.69 18.68
C ASP A 246 -20.24 -8.46 17.36
N ILE A 247 -19.74 -7.91 16.26
CA ILE A 247 -19.68 -8.61 14.96
C ILE A 247 -18.86 -9.90 15.10
N CYS A 248 -17.65 -9.83 15.70
CA CYS A 248 -16.82 -11.01 15.91
C CYS A 248 -17.48 -12.05 16.82
N THR A 249 -18.04 -11.61 17.94
CA THR A 249 -18.68 -12.48 18.95
C THR A 249 -19.94 -13.14 18.41
N ASN A 250 -20.73 -12.43 17.60
CA ASN A 250 -21.90 -13.00 16.93
C ASN A 250 -21.50 -13.97 15.84
N ALA A 251 -20.46 -13.66 15.05
CA ALA A 251 -19.96 -14.56 14.02
C ALA A 251 -19.46 -15.90 14.59
N LEU A 252 -18.80 -15.87 15.76
CA LEU A 252 -18.41 -17.08 16.49
C LEU A 252 -19.60 -17.93 16.95
N ARG A 253 -20.79 -17.33 17.06
CA ARG A 253 -22.07 -18.00 17.37
C ARG A 253 -22.89 -18.31 16.11
N GLY A 254 -22.31 -18.15 14.92
CA GLY A 254 -22.97 -18.41 13.64
C GLY A 254 -23.98 -17.34 13.21
N ARG A 255 -23.95 -16.14 13.82
CA ARG A 255 -24.79 -15.00 13.43
C ARG A 255 -23.94 -13.96 12.71
N TYR A 256 -24.32 -13.63 11.49
CA TYR A 256 -23.55 -12.73 10.63
C TYR A 256 -24.30 -11.42 10.38
N PRO A 257 -23.58 -10.31 10.16
CA PRO A 257 -24.21 -9.07 9.71
C PRO A 257 -25.00 -9.30 8.42
N ASP A 258 -26.17 -8.69 8.33
CA ASP A 258 -27.05 -8.73 7.15
C ASP A 258 -27.31 -7.30 6.67
N LYS A 259 -27.10 -7.06 5.37
CA LYS A 259 -27.29 -5.74 4.77
C LYS A 259 -28.78 -5.59 4.49
N LYS A 260 -29.54 -5.06 5.47
CA LYS A 260 -30.93 -4.66 5.21
C LYS A 260 -30.91 -3.59 4.13
N GLY A 261 -31.58 -3.89 3.00
CA GLY A 261 -31.72 -2.99 1.86
C GLY A 261 -32.57 -1.76 2.16
#